data_AF-A0A3D1K9Y6-F1
#
_entry.id   AF-A0A3D1K9Y6-F1
#
_cell.length_a   1.000
_cell.length_b   1.000
_cell.length_c   1.000
_cell.angle_alpha   90.00
_cell.angle_beta   90.00
_cell.angle_gamma   90.00
#
_symmetry.space_group_name_H-M   'P 1'
#
loop_
_entity.id
_entity.type
_entity.pdbx_description
1 polymer ?
#
loop_
_entity_poly.entity_id
_entity_poly.type
_entity_poly.pdbx_seq_one_letter_code
_entity_poly.pdbx_strand_id
1 'polypeptide(L)'
;MEDKEKEDKSEKSDIQNKQDKREETINKISNTAKIFSFVSVTVVFLLVIIIVISMYSSSRKAEAARLTRIENERISAQKLAKEQALKAEQEKNEAIAKIQKESWEKAIGLKDAAINDPAQINSAITKMNEIKSSMPGTEYEKKADAEILSLQAAKQKAIDKVLADLTKKAEEPAGRKDFEAAADIFKNYSGPLSQETNEERLQTAEKHLASAREAIESKKEFQQAKNELLKSISSLIIKNKAADALASYNDFKTKYATEKTDDIGIVKNILETIQAPDKYILESCRSDIGKKIIAKTDGPYESVEISRIKDDNIYVKKAMGTATMETKISLANISPEEKVKRSDKMDKASRAVFVAVIETELGNYDNAEKALEPNGLLTEHLSVLIKERKKEIEDKKAADANRPIAKEDSTPKEFVVGPQHINIKADANTKNTSRETLLGDIYMLQDIVLKVSVSSSAPVDFTGNKIEIYVLGENTADKHICQVLAVEKKDLNLKKKETLDLDVKAASEFNKLNVNKYGAEYCGYFIVIKDKGGKVFAVKTNKAPFQKLTEKILKMDESYEFDDRTGEEMKGVPPPRRR
;
A
#
# COMPACT_ATOMS: atom_id res chain seq x y z
N MET A 1 -57.43 -33.53 31.98
CA MET A 1 -56.17 -34.15 32.44
C MET A 1 -55.72 -33.34 33.63
N GLU A 2 -56.01 -33.78 34.85
CA GLU A 2 -55.28 -34.85 35.60
C GLU A 2 -54.05 -34.25 36.30
N ASP A 3 -53.72 -34.56 37.56
CA ASP A 3 -54.24 -35.64 38.42
C ASP A 3 -53.99 -35.37 39.93
N LYS A 4 -54.83 -35.92 40.83
CA LYS A 4 -54.52 -36.39 42.22
C LYS A 4 -53.93 -35.37 43.25
N GLU A 5 -53.85 -35.58 44.58
CA GLU A 5 -54.44 -36.51 45.58
C GLU A 5 -54.49 -35.83 46.99
N LYS A 6 -55.39 -36.16 47.94
CA LYS A 6 -55.26 -37.08 49.13
C LYS A 6 -54.00 -36.87 50.02
N GLU A 7 -53.93 -37.12 51.34
CA GLU A 7 -54.83 -37.56 52.46
C GLU A 7 -54.07 -37.31 53.81
N ASP A 8 -54.48 -37.50 55.09
CA ASP A 8 -55.66 -37.98 55.87
C ASP A 8 -55.43 -37.55 57.37
N LYS A 9 -56.33 -37.89 58.32
CA LYS A 9 -56.17 -37.98 59.81
C LYS A 9 -56.30 -36.70 60.66
N SER A 10 -56.83 -36.70 61.89
CA SER A 10 -57.70 -37.62 62.69
C SER A 10 -58.11 -36.88 64.01
N GLU A 11 -58.80 -37.36 65.07
CA GLU A 11 -59.42 -38.64 65.50
C GLU A 11 -60.40 -38.40 66.69
N LYS A 12 -61.22 -39.40 67.09
CA LYS A 12 -61.84 -39.62 68.45
C LYS A 12 -62.88 -38.58 69.02
N SER A 13 -63.85 -38.94 69.89
CA SER A 13 -64.45 -40.25 70.26
C SER A 13 -65.72 -40.15 71.15
N ASP A 14 -66.71 -41.01 70.87
CA ASP A 14 -67.58 -41.79 71.80
C ASP A 14 -68.76 -41.22 72.64
N ILE A 15 -69.63 -42.20 73.01
CA ILE A 15 -70.62 -42.31 74.13
C ILE A 15 -72.14 -42.31 73.78
N GLN A 16 -72.78 -43.45 74.15
CA GLN A 16 -74.19 -43.85 74.43
C GLN A 16 -75.38 -43.10 73.78
N ASN A 17 -76.43 -43.71 73.20
CA ASN A 17 -77.08 -45.05 73.28
C ASN A 17 -77.98 -45.35 74.51
N LYS A 18 -79.32 -45.30 74.30
CA LYS A 18 -80.44 -46.12 74.87
C LYS A 18 -81.77 -45.59 74.28
N GLN A 19 -82.65 -46.37 73.62
CA GLN A 19 -83.47 -47.53 74.00
C GLN A 19 -84.86 -47.22 74.62
N ASP A 20 -85.88 -47.63 73.86
CA ASP A 20 -86.99 -48.49 74.29
C ASP A 20 -88.23 -47.98 75.08
N LYS A 21 -89.37 -48.59 74.67
CA LYS A 21 -90.53 -49.00 75.48
C LYS A 21 -91.54 -47.94 75.97
N ARG A 22 -92.83 -48.28 76.12
CA ARG A 22 -93.70 -49.32 75.49
C ARG A 22 -95.13 -49.08 75.99
N GLU A 23 -96.13 -49.38 75.15
CA GLU A 23 -97.55 -49.47 75.55
C GLU A 23 -98.11 -48.18 76.23
N GLU A 24 -99.40 -47.97 76.48
CA GLU A 24 -100.59 -48.79 76.28
C GLU A 24 -101.75 -47.88 75.78
N THR A 25 -102.47 -48.27 74.71
CA THR A 25 -103.71 -47.56 74.31
C THR A 25 -104.72 -48.50 73.66
N ILE A 26 -104.99 -49.63 74.30
CA ILE A 26 -106.23 -50.38 74.08
C ILE A 26 -106.96 -50.48 75.42
N ASN A 27 -107.73 -49.45 75.75
CA ASN A 27 -109.09 -49.72 76.21
C ASN A 27 -110.07 -48.56 75.98
N LYS A 28 -111.31 -48.94 75.67
CA LYS A 28 -112.40 -48.06 75.28
C LYS A 28 -113.21 -47.61 76.51
N ILE A 29 -113.78 -46.42 76.41
CA ILE A 29 -115.02 -45.99 77.10
C ILE A 29 -114.98 -46.06 78.64
N SER A 30 -114.75 -44.90 79.26
CA SER A 30 -115.61 -44.46 80.36
C SER A 30 -115.85 -42.95 80.25
N ASN A 31 -117.13 -42.58 80.23
CA ASN A 31 -117.62 -41.26 79.83
C ASN A 31 -117.76 -40.29 81.02
N THR A 32 -118.02 -39.01 80.69
CA THR A 32 -118.85 -38.10 81.52
C THR A 32 -118.43 -37.85 82.98
N ALA A 33 -117.18 -37.41 83.18
CA ALA A 33 -116.76 -36.65 84.37
C ALA A 33 -115.87 -35.42 84.03
N LYS A 34 -115.93 -34.93 82.78
CA LYS A 34 -114.85 -34.13 82.15
C LYS A 34 -115.07 -32.61 82.02
N ILE A 35 -116.18 -32.05 82.51
CA ILE A 35 -116.62 -30.70 82.09
C ILE A 35 -116.18 -29.54 83.02
N PHE A 36 -116.06 -29.75 84.35
CA PHE A 36 -115.89 -28.63 85.30
C PHE A 36 -114.45 -28.24 85.69
N SER A 37 -113.42 -28.99 85.27
CA SER A 37 -112.01 -28.71 85.64
C SER A 37 -111.14 -28.22 84.46
N PHE A 38 -111.71 -28.10 83.25
CA PHE A 38 -110.93 -27.85 82.03
C PHE A 38 -110.66 -26.35 81.74
N VAL A 39 -111.39 -25.45 82.40
CA VAL A 39 -111.36 -23.99 82.14
C VAL A 39 -110.22 -23.28 82.89
N SER A 40 -109.87 -23.72 84.10
CA SER A 40 -108.78 -23.12 84.88
C SER A 40 -107.40 -23.43 84.29
N VAL A 41 -107.18 -24.68 83.88
CA VAL A 41 -105.91 -25.15 83.31
C VAL A 41 -105.60 -24.48 81.96
N THR A 42 -106.61 -24.30 81.10
CA THR A 42 -106.43 -23.67 79.79
C THR A 42 -106.05 -22.18 79.90
N VAL A 43 -106.61 -21.44 80.85
CA VAL A 43 -106.24 -20.03 81.09
C VAL A 43 -104.80 -19.90 81.59
N VAL A 44 -104.37 -20.75 82.53
CA VAL A 44 -102.98 -20.74 83.01
C VAL A 44 -102.01 -21.15 81.90
N PHE A 45 -102.34 -22.16 81.09
CA PHE A 45 -101.51 -22.60 79.98
C PHE A 45 -101.38 -21.54 78.88
N LEU A 46 -102.46 -20.81 78.57
CA LEU A 46 -102.42 -19.64 77.68
C LEU A 46 -101.55 -18.51 78.23
N LEU A 47 -101.62 -18.23 79.54
CA LEU A 47 -100.76 -17.24 80.19
C LEU A 47 -99.27 -17.61 80.11
N VAL A 48 -98.93 -18.87 80.37
CA VAL A 48 -97.54 -19.36 80.20
C VAL A 48 -97.11 -19.28 78.74
N ILE A 49 -97.96 -19.67 77.78
CA ILE A 49 -97.67 -19.51 76.34
C ILE A 49 -97.43 -18.04 75.97
N ILE A 50 -98.24 -17.10 76.47
CA ILE A 50 -98.07 -15.67 76.21
C ILE A 50 -96.77 -15.14 76.83
N ILE A 51 -96.41 -15.58 78.04
CA ILE A 51 -95.14 -15.21 78.68
C ILE A 51 -93.95 -15.79 77.92
N VAL A 52 -94.01 -17.06 77.48
CA VAL A 52 -92.96 -17.69 76.67
C VAL A 52 -92.83 -17.01 75.31
N ILE A 53 -93.94 -16.72 74.61
CA ILE A 53 -93.92 -15.96 73.35
C ILE A 53 -93.37 -14.54 73.57
N SER A 54 -93.72 -13.88 74.68
CA SER A 54 -93.18 -12.57 75.06
C SER A 54 -91.66 -12.64 75.24
N MET A 55 -91.14 -13.56 76.05
CA MET A 55 -89.71 -13.77 76.25
C MET A 55 -88.98 -14.18 74.96
N TYR A 56 -89.59 -15.02 74.12
CA TYR A 56 -89.02 -15.44 72.83
C TYR A 56 -88.99 -14.28 71.81
N SER A 57 -90.00 -13.40 71.83
CA SER A 57 -90.02 -12.17 71.02
C SER A 57 -89.00 -11.13 71.52
N SER A 58 -88.79 -11.06 72.84
CA SER A 58 -87.77 -10.23 73.48
C SER A 58 -86.36 -10.72 73.14
N SER A 59 -86.13 -12.04 73.23
CA SER A 59 -84.89 -12.70 72.79
C SER A 59 -84.62 -12.40 71.33
N ARG A 60 -85.57 -12.63 70.42
CA ARG A 60 -85.41 -12.32 68.99
C ARG A 60 -85.13 -10.85 68.72
N LYS A 61 -85.69 -9.91 69.48
CA LYS A 61 -85.37 -8.48 69.38
C LYS A 61 -83.95 -8.17 69.88
N ALA A 62 -83.51 -8.80 70.97
CA ALA A 62 -82.16 -8.66 71.49
C ALA A 62 -81.10 -9.31 70.58
N GLU A 63 -81.40 -10.46 69.98
CA GLU A 63 -80.57 -11.14 68.99
C GLU A 63 -80.50 -10.37 67.68
N ALA A 64 -81.63 -9.84 67.18
CA ALA A 64 -81.64 -8.96 66.02
C ALA A 64 -80.81 -7.69 66.28
N ALA A 65 -80.95 -7.06 67.45
CA ALA A 65 -80.14 -5.90 67.82
C ALA A 65 -78.64 -6.23 67.92
N ARG A 66 -78.28 -7.41 68.47
CA ARG A 66 -76.89 -7.90 68.49
C ARG A 66 -76.36 -8.19 67.09
N LEU A 67 -77.14 -8.82 66.22
CA LEU A 67 -76.78 -9.08 64.83
C LEU A 67 -76.56 -7.78 64.06
N THR A 68 -77.50 -6.81 64.11
CA THR A 68 -77.29 -5.51 63.46
C THR A 68 -76.12 -4.72 64.04
N ARG A 69 -75.79 -4.93 65.32
CA ARG A 69 -74.59 -4.33 65.93
C ARG A 69 -73.30 -4.96 65.39
N ILE A 70 -73.23 -6.30 65.33
CA ILE A 70 -72.12 -7.04 64.73
C ILE A 70 -71.96 -6.72 63.23
N GLU A 71 -73.07 -6.56 62.50
CA GLU A 71 -73.08 -6.19 61.08
C GLU A 71 -72.56 -4.75 60.89
N ASN A 72 -73.01 -3.79 61.70
CA ASN A 72 -72.50 -2.42 61.69
C ASN A 72 -71.02 -2.34 62.11
N GLU A 73 -70.61 -3.13 63.11
CA GLU A 73 -69.21 -3.25 63.54
C GLU A 73 -68.34 -3.82 62.39
N ARG A 74 -68.80 -4.87 61.69
CA ARG A 74 -68.17 -5.40 60.45
C ARG A 74 -68.10 -4.38 59.33
N ILE A 75 -69.16 -3.63 59.07
CA ILE A 75 -69.20 -2.58 58.03
C ILE A 75 -68.23 -1.44 58.39
N SER A 76 -68.14 -1.06 59.67
CA SER A 76 -67.18 -0.05 60.12
C SER A 76 -65.73 -0.55 60.01
N ALA A 77 -65.45 -1.81 60.36
CA ALA A 77 -64.15 -2.45 60.19
C ALA A 77 -63.76 -2.58 58.71
N GLN A 78 -64.68 -2.94 57.82
CA GLN A 78 -64.41 -2.96 56.37
C GLN A 78 -64.15 -1.56 55.80
N LYS A 79 -64.84 -0.52 56.28
CA LYS A 79 -64.57 0.86 55.88
C LYS A 79 -63.19 1.30 56.37
N LEU A 80 -62.85 1.05 57.64
CA LEU A 80 -61.54 1.37 58.21
C LEU A 80 -60.41 0.64 57.47
N ALA A 81 -60.58 -0.66 57.20
CA ALA A 81 -59.60 -1.45 56.45
C ALA A 81 -59.44 -0.98 55.00
N LYS A 82 -60.51 -0.55 54.33
CA LYS A 82 -60.43 0.06 52.98
C LYS A 82 -59.75 1.43 53.02
N GLU A 83 -60.00 2.25 54.03
CA GLU A 83 -59.35 3.55 54.20
C GLU A 83 -57.85 3.39 54.52
N GLN A 84 -57.50 2.43 55.37
CA GLN A 84 -56.11 2.07 55.67
C GLN A 84 -55.39 1.49 54.44
N ALA A 85 -56.06 0.63 53.66
CA ALA A 85 -55.50 0.12 52.40
C ALA A 85 -55.27 1.25 51.38
N LEU A 86 -56.24 2.17 51.23
CA LEU A 86 -56.10 3.33 50.35
C LEU A 86 -54.94 4.25 50.80
N LYS A 87 -54.79 4.49 52.10
CA LYS A 87 -53.67 5.28 52.66
C LYS A 87 -52.33 4.57 52.44
N ALA A 88 -52.23 3.27 52.69
CA ALA A 88 -51.01 2.51 52.42
C ALA A 88 -50.66 2.46 50.92
N GLU A 89 -51.67 2.45 50.03
CA GLU A 89 -51.48 2.56 48.58
C GLU A 89 -51.02 3.97 48.18
N GLN A 90 -51.58 5.03 48.78
CA GLN A 90 -51.13 6.41 48.60
C GLN A 90 -49.69 6.61 49.07
N GLU A 91 -49.36 6.23 50.31
CA GLU A 91 -48.01 6.29 50.89
C GLU A 91 -46.98 5.52 50.03
N LYS A 92 -47.35 4.34 49.53
CA LYS A 92 -46.51 3.56 48.61
C LYS A 92 -46.31 4.27 47.26
N ASN A 93 -47.35 4.85 46.69
CA ASN A 93 -47.27 5.59 45.43
C ASN A 93 -46.47 6.88 45.57
N GLU A 94 -46.60 7.60 46.69
CA GLU A 94 -45.77 8.77 47.03
C GLU A 94 -44.30 8.39 47.23
N ALA A 95 -44.02 7.28 47.93
CA ALA A 95 -42.66 6.77 48.09
C ALA A 95 -42.02 6.38 46.75
N ILE A 96 -42.77 5.73 45.85
CA ILE A 96 -42.32 5.41 44.48
C ILE A 96 -42.06 6.71 43.70
N ALA A 97 -43.00 7.66 43.70
CA ALA A 97 -42.86 8.93 42.99
C ALA A 97 -41.65 9.75 43.48
N LYS A 98 -41.36 9.72 44.80
CA LYS A 98 -40.16 10.33 45.38
C LYS A 98 -38.88 9.66 44.89
N ILE A 99 -38.80 8.32 44.90
CA ILE A 99 -37.64 7.57 44.41
C ILE A 99 -37.41 7.83 42.91
N GLN A 100 -38.47 7.87 42.11
CA GLN A 100 -38.41 8.22 40.69
C GLN A 100 -37.85 9.63 40.48
N LYS A 101 -38.39 10.62 41.21
CA LYS A 101 -37.91 12.02 41.18
C LYS A 101 -36.44 12.14 41.58
N GLU A 102 -36.02 11.53 42.69
CA GLU A 102 -34.63 11.59 43.15
C GLU A 102 -33.65 10.93 42.16
N SER A 103 -34.08 9.89 41.45
CA SER A 103 -33.29 9.26 40.38
C SER A 103 -33.19 10.18 39.15
N TRP A 104 -34.30 10.82 38.76
CA TRP A 104 -34.34 11.82 37.69
C TRP A 104 -33.43 13.02 37.95
N GLU A 105 -33.49 13.61 39.15
CA GLU A 105 -32.65 14.74 39.54
C GLU A 105 -31.14 14.38 39.49
N LYS A 106 -30.78 13.15 39.88
CA LYS A 106 -29.39 12.64 39.77
C LYS A 106 -28.94 12.45 38.32
N ALA A 107 -29.83 11.99 37.43
CA ALA A 107 -29.50 11.84 36.00
C ALA A 107 -29.38 13.19 35.28
N ILE A 108 -30.22 14.18 35.63
CA ILE A 108 -30.08 15.56 35.13
C ILE A 108 -28.77 16.19 35.61
N GLY A 109 -28.38 15.99 36.88
CA GLY A 109 -27.05 16.43 37.36
C GLY A 109 -25.88 15.85 36.57
N LEU A 110 -25.97 14.59 36.13
CA LEU A 110 -24.97 13.97 35.25
C LEU A 110 -25.02 14.50 33.80
N LYS A 111 -26.21 14.79 33.26
CA LYS A 111 -26.38 15.46 31.96
C LYS A 111 -25.74 16.85 31.97
N ASP A 112 -26.01 17.65 33.01
CA ASP A 112 -25.50 19.02 33.10
C ASP A 112 -23.98 19.05 33.34
N ALA A 113 -23.43 18.06 34.07
CA ALA A 113 -22.00 17.82 34.11
C ALA A 113 -21.44 17.44 32.71
N ALA A 114 -22.11 16.57 31.97
CA ALA A 114 -21.69 16.10 30.65
C ALA A 114 -21.76 17.14 29.52
N ILE A 115 -22.56 18.19 29.68
CA ILE A 115 -22.54 19.36 28.80
C ILE A 115 -21.22 20.15 28.96
N ASN A 116 -20.57 20.06 30.12
CA ASN A 116 -19.33 20.79 30.44
C ASN A 116 -18.07 19.90 30.32
N ASP A 117 -18.18 18.61 30.67
CA ASP A 117 -17.13 17.59 30.48
C ASP A 117 -17.60 16.50 29.50
N PRO A 118 -17.13 16.51 28.24
CA PRO A 118 -17.49 15.51 27.24
C PRO A 118 -17.16 14.06 27.63
N ALA A 119 -16.25 13.82 28.59
CA ALA A 119 -15.97 12.46 29.07
C ALA A 119 -17.15 11.84 29.84
N GLN A 120 -18.03 12.66 30.44
CA GLN A 120 -19.21 12.19 31.18
C GLN A 120 -20.38 11.79 30.28
N ILE A 121 -20.38 12.13 28.98
CA ILE A 121 -21.55 11.98 28.10
C ILE A 121 -22.03 10.51 28.03
N ASN A 122 -21.13 9.54 27.98
CA ASN A 122 -21.49 8.12 27.99
C ASN A 122 -22.14 7.69 29.31
N SER A 123 -21.66 8.21 30.44
CA SER A 123 -22.22 7.95 31.78
C SER A 123 -23.63 8.55 31.90
N ALA A 124 -23.83 9.77 31.39
CA ALA A 124 -25.13 10.43 31.37
C ALA A 124 -26.14 9.68 30.47
N ILE A 125 -25.74 9.26 29.26
CA ILE A 125 -26.57 8.46 28.36
C ILE A 125 -26.93 7.12 29.00
N THR A 126 -25.97 6.42 29.61
CA THR A 126 -26.23 5.17 30.35
C THR A 126 -27.26 5.40 31.45
N LYS A 127 -27.11 6.47 32.25
CA LYS A 127 -28.03 6.74 33.36
C LYS A 127 -29.45 7.12 32.90
N MET A 128 -29.60 7.82 31.78
CA MET A 128 -30.93 8.07 31.19
C MET A 128 -31.57 6.77 30.67
N ASN A 129 -30.79 5.85 30.10
CA ASN A 129 -31.29 4.53 29.69
C ASN A 129 -31.72 3.66 30.89
N GLU A 130 -31.02 3.73 32.03
CA GLU A 130 -31.46 3.10 33.28
C GLU A 130 -32.82 3.65 33.75
N ILE A 131 -33.03 4.98 33.68
CA ILE A 131 -34.33 5.59 34.03
C ILE A 131 -35.42 5.10 33.08
N LYS A 132 -35.18 5.15 31.76
CA LYS A 132 -36.12 4.67 30.75
C LYS A 132 -36.55 3.22 31.05
N SER A 133 -35.59 2.35 31.34
CA SER A 133 -35.82 0.92 31.60
C SER A 133 -36.48 0.63 32.95
N SER A 134 -36.29 1.49 33.96
CA SER A 134 -36.82 1.29 35.32
C SER A 134 -38.14 2.01 35.58
N MET A 135 -38.59 2.89 34.68
CA MET A 135 -39.82 3.68 34.83
C MET A 135 -40.74 3.64 33.59
N PRO A 136 -41.02 2.46 32.99
CA PRO A 136 -41.85 2.35 31.79
C PRO A 136 -43.28 2.87 32.00
N GLY A 137 -43.83 3.53 31.00
CA GLY A 137 -45.16 4.14 31.01
C GLY A 137 -45.26 5.48 31.76
N THR A 138 -44.17 5.96 32.38
CA THR A 138 -44.15 7.22 33.14
C THR A 138 -43.84 8.44 32.27
N GLU A 139 -44.03 9.64 32.82
CA GLU A 139 -43.56 10.88 32.21
C GLU A 139 -42.02 10.93 32.10
N TYR A 140 -41.31 10.30 33.04
CA TYR A 140 -39.84 10.25 33.07
C TYR A 140 -39.26 9.42 31.92
N GLU A 141 -39.96 8.38 31.43
CA GLU A 141 -39.56 7.62 30.24
C GLU A 141 -39.47 8.54 29.00
N LYS A 142 -40.51 9.33 28.76
CA LYS A 142 -40.61 10.26 27.63
C LYS A 142 -39.58 11.40 27.72
N LYS A 143 -39.30 11.87 28.94
CA LYS A 143 -38.24 12.87 29.19
C LYS A 143 -36.86 12.25 28.97
N ALA A 144 -36.62 11.02 29.43
CA ALA A 144 -35.36 10.32 29.21
C ALA A 144 -35.04 10.14 27.72
N ASP A 145 -36.03 9.79 26.88
CA ASP A 145 -35.83 9.70 25.42
C ASP A 145 -35.42 11.04 24.79
N ALA A 146 -36.07 12.14 25.16
CA ALA A 146 -35.69 13.47 24.67
C ALA A 146 -34.27 13.88 25.11
N GLU A 147 -33.89 13.55 26.35
CA GLU A 147 -32.56 13.85 26.89
C GLU A 147 -31.46 12.93 26.34
N ILE A 148 -31.76 11.66 26.02
CA ILE A 148 -30.85 10.76 25.31
C ILE A 148 -30.53 11.32 23.92
N LEU A 149 -31.54 11.77 23.18
CA LEU A 149 -31.34 12.41 21.86
C LEU A 149 -30.54 13.71 21.99
N SER A 150 -30.77 14.51 23.02
CA SER A 150 -29.99 15.73 23.30
C SER A 150 -28.52 15.41 23.60
N LEU A 151 -28.26 14.40 24.44
CA LEU A 151 -26.91 13.94 24.77
C LEU A 151 -26.19 13.29 23.58
N GLN A 152 -26.91 12.58 22.69
CA GLN A 152 -26.35 12.06 21.45
C GLN A 152 -25.93 13.19 20.48
N ALA A 153 -26.76 14.22 20.32
CA ALA A 153 -26.41 15.41 19.53
C ALA A 153 -25.21 16.17 20.13
N ALA A 154 -25.16 16.29 21.47
CA ALA A 154 -24.00 16.86 22.17
C ALA A 154 -22.73 15.99 21.98
N LYS A 155 -22.87 14.66 22.00
CA LYS A 155 -21.78 13.71 21.75
C LYS A 155 -21.16 13.92 20.37
N GLN A 156 -21.98 13.98 19.31
CA GLN A 156 -21.48 14.19 17.95
C GLN A 156 -20.76 15.54 17.84
N LYS A 157 -21.38 16.62 18.31
CA LYS A 157 -20.77 17.97 18.30
C LYS A 157 -19.43 18.03 19.05
N ALA A 158 -19.25 17.21 20.09
CA ALA A 158 -17.99 17.10 20.81
C ALA A 158 -16.94 16.24 20.05
N ILE A 159 -17.35 15.16 19.38
CA ILE A 159 -16.53 14.37 18.44
C ILE A 159 -16.00 15.28 17.32
N ASP A 160 -16.90 15.98 16.63
CA ASP A 160 -16.58 16.90 15.51
C ASP A 160 -15.52 17.93 15.94
N LYS A 161 -15.71 18.51 17.15
CA LYS A 161 -14.78 19.49 17.72
C LYS A 161 -13.41 18.88 18.03
N VAL A 162 -13.35 17.69 18.65
CA VAL A 162 -12.08 17.02 18.96
C VAL A 162 -11.29 16.74 17.69
N LEU A 163 -11.96 16.26 16.64
CA LEU A 163 -11.34 15.99 15.34
C LEU A 163 -10.85 17.27 14.64
N ALA A 164 -11.62 18.36 14.71
CA ALA A 164 -11.19 19.67 14.20
C ALA A 164 -9.99 20.25 14.97
N ASP A 165 -10.00 20.17 16.32
CA ASP A 165 -8.89 20.62 17.18
C ASP A 165 -7.62 19.76 17.00
N LEU A 166 -7.75 18.49 16.60
CA LEU A 166 -6.62 17.63 16.21
C LEU A 166 -6.11 17.97 14.79
N THR A 167 -7.01 18.13 13.83
CA THR A 167 -6.68 18.52 12.44
C THR A 167 -5.89 19.82 12.41
N LYS A 168 -6.35 20.84 13.15
CA LYS A 168 -5.66 22.13 13.28
C LYS A 168 -4.26 22.03 13.90
N LYS A 169 -4.00 21.02 14.75
CA LYS A 169 -2.65 20.76 15.28
C LYS A 169 -1.77 20.04 14.26
N ALA A 170 -2.35 19.19 13.42
CA ALA A 170 -1.65 18.48 12.35
C ALA A 170 -1.32 19.36 11.14
N GLU A 171 -2.02 20.48 10.93
CA GLU A 171 -1.74 21.47 9.86
C GLU A 171 -0.28 21.97 9.86
N GLU A 172 0.30 22.29 11.03
CA GLU A 172 1.67 22.82 11.14
C GLU A 172 2.75 21.80 10.74
N PRO A 173 2.80 20.55 11.28
CA PRO A 173 3.75 19.54 10.81
C PRO A 173 3.47 19.11 9.37
N ALA A 174 2.21 18.92 8.95
CA ALA A 174 1.89 18.57 7.56
C ALA A 174 2.34 19.66 6.57
N GLY A 175 2.20 20.95 6.92
CA GLY A 175 2.70 22.07 6.13
C GLY A 175 4.24 22.11 6.00
N ARG A 176 4.97 21.47 6.91
CA ARG A 176 6.42 21.24 6.83
C ARG A 176 6.82 19.97 6.06
N LYS A 177 5.85 19.22 5.48
CA LYS A 177 6.00 17.84 4.99
C LYS A 177 6.41 16.83 6.09
N ASP A 178 6.23 17.16 7.37
CA ASP A 178 6.44 16.26 8.51
C ASP A 178 5.14 15.48 8.78
N PHE A 179 4.87 14.53 7.90
CA PHE A 179 3.62 13.75 7.95
C PHE A 179 3.61 12.69 9.06
N GLU A 180 4.78 12.29 9.58
CA GLU A 180 4.87 11.36 10.70
C GLU A 180 4.43 12.05 12.01
N ALA A 181 4.92 13.26 12.29
CA ALA A 181 4.45 14.05 13.43
C ALA A 181 2.96 14.43 13.29
N ALA A 182 2.48 14.69 12.07
CA ALA A 182 1.05 14.90 11.80
C ALA A 182 0.20 13.66 12.13
N ALA A 183 0.65 12.46 11.76
CA ALA A 183 -0.03 11.20 12.07
C ALA A 183 -0.06 10.91 13.59
N ASP A 184 1.06 11.15 14.29
CA ASP A 184 1.19 10.87 15.72
C ASP A 184 0.27 11.73 16.60
N ILE A 185 -0.08 12.96 16.16
CA ILE A 185 -1.08 13.82 16.83
C ILE A 185 -2.45 13.13 16.89
N PHE A 186 -2.87 12.48 15.80
CA PHE A 186 -4.13 11.72 15.78
C PHE A 186 -3.99 10.39 16.53
N LYS A 187 -2.93 9.63 16.25
CA LYS A 187 -2.71 8.27 16.76
C LYS A 187 -2.62 8.21 18.29
N ASN A 188 -1.84 9.11 18.89
CA ASN A 188 -1.52 9.10 20.32
C ASN A 188 -2.47 9.95 21.18
N TYR A 189 -3.61 10.39 20.63
CA TYR A 189 -4.61 11.16 21.38
C TYR A 189 -5.30 10.31 22.46
N SER A 190 -5.17 10.76 23.71
CA SER A 190 -5.69 10.11 24.92
C SER A 190 -6.75 10.95 25.67
N GLY A 191 -7.27 12.00 25.04
CA GLY A 191 -8.23 12.93 25.66
C GLY A 191 -9.69 12.42 25.73
N PRO A 192 -10.64 13.31 26.07
CA PRO A 192 -12.07 13.00 26.07
C PRO A 192 -12.55 12.42 24.73
N LEU A 193 -13.49 11.48 24.76
CA LEU A 193 -14.03 10.82 23.56
C LEU A 193 -12.95 10.14 22.68
N SER A 194 -11.84 9.72 23.29
CA SER A 194 -10.75 9.00 22.59
C SER A 194 -11.18 7.63 22.06
N GLN A 195 -12.12 6.94 22.70
CA GLN A 195 -12.69 5.68 22.19
C GLN A 195 -13.57 5.92 20.96
N GLU A 196 -14.49 6.88 21.04
CA GLU A 196 -15.37 7.30 19.93
C GLU A 196 -14.58 7.72 18.70
N THR A 197 -13.60 8.60 18.87
CA THR A 197 -12.82 9.17 17.77
C THR A 197 -11.80 8.20 17.19
N ASN A 198 -11.64 6.99 17.76
CA ASN A 198 -10.51 6.12 17.46
C ASN A 198 -10.42 5.70 15.98
N GLU A 199 -11.55 5.33 15.37
CA GLU A 199 -11.57 4.90 13.97
C GLU A 199 -11.17 6.03 13.01
N GLU A 200 -11.78 7.22 13.16
CA GLU A 200 -11.52 8.37 12.30
C GLU A 200 -10.12 8.99 12.54
N ARG A 201 -9.63 8.98 13.79
CA ARG A 201 -8.24 9.34 14.12
C ARG A 201 -7.26 8.41 13.45
N LEU A 202 -7.48 7.09 13.50
CA LEU A 202 -6.58 6.11 12.88
C LEU A 202 -6.64 6.17 11.34
N GLN A 203 -7.83 6.36 10.75
CA GLN A 203 -7.96 6.55 9.30
C GLN A 203 -7.23 7.83 8.84
N THR A 204 -7.28 8.90 9.62
CA THR A 204 -6.60 10.17 9.30
C THR A 204 -5.09 10.10 9.55
N ALA A 205 -4.65 9.36 10.58
CA ALA A 205 -3.23 9.05 10.78
C ALA A 205 -2.66 8.23 9.61
N GLU A 206 -3.37 7.21 9.11
CA GLU A 206 -2.89 6.39 7.99
C GLU A 206 -2.86 7.17 6.66
N LYS A 207 -3.76 8.14 6.44
CA LYS A 207 -3.64 9.10 5.31
C LYS A 207 -2.33 9.88 5.38
N HIS A 208 -1.96 10.41 6.55
CA HIS A 208 -0.68 11.09 6.73
C HIS A 208 0.52 10.14 6.57
N LEU A 209 0.45 8.90 7.08
CA LEU A 209 1.50 7.89 6.87
C LEU A 209 1.63 7.47 5.39
N ALA A 210 0.55 7.48 4.61
CA ALA A 210 0.63 7.30 3.16
C ALA A 210 1.40 8.46 2.50
N SER A 211 1.08 9.72 2.82
CA SER A 211 1.84 10.88 2.32
C SER A 211 3.30 10.91 2.79
N ALA A 212 3.62 10.34 3.96
CA ALA A 212 5.00 10.13 4.39
C ALA A 212 5.75 9.17 3.45
N ARG A 213 5.14 8.02 3.11
CA ARG A 213 5.70 7.03 2.18
C ARG A 213 5.88 7.62 0.77
N GLU A 214 4.89 8.36 0.28
CA GLU A 214 4.94 9.07 -1.01
C GLU A 214 6.08 10.10 -1.04
N ALA A 215 6.25 10.90 0.01
CA ALA A 215 7.34 11.88 0.11
C ALA A 215 8.73 11.24 0.18
N ILE A 216 8.85 10.08 0.85
CA ILE A 216 10.09 9.29 0.89
C ILE A 216 10.43 8.73 -0.49
N GLU A 217 9.45 8.13 -1.18
CA GLU A 217 9.68 7.52 -2.50
C GLU A 217 9.96 8.59 -3.57
N SER A 218 9.20 9.70 -3.59
CA SER A 218 9.46 10.83 -4.50
C SER A 218 10.86 11.44 -4.30
N LYS A 219 11.32 11.55 -3.04
CA LYS A 219 12.69 11.97 -2.72
C LYS A 219 13.74 10.97 -3.22
N LYS A 220 13.45 9.67 -3.16
CA LYS A 220 14.31 8.58 -3.66
C LYS A 220 14.38 8.59 -5.19
N GLU A 221 13.26 8.73 -5.89
CA GLU A 221 13.20 8.93 -7.34
C GLU A 221 14.00 10.17 -7.78
N PHE A 222 13.86 11.30 -7.07
CA PHE A 222 14.62 12.52 -7.37
C PHE A 222 16.14 12.31 -7.22
N GLN A 223 16.61 11.65 -6.16
CA GLN A 223 18.05 11.35 -6.02
C GLN A 223 18.54 10.33 -7.06
N GLN A 224 17.71 9.36 -7.47
CA GLN A 224 18.04 8.44 -8.58
C GLN A 224 18.19 9.21 -9.90
N ALA A 225 17.19 10.00 -10.29
CA ALA A 225 17.22 10.81 -11.50
C ALA A 225 18.36 11.84 -11.51
N LYS A 226 18.69 12.43 -10.35
CA LYS A 226 19.87 13.29 -10.18
C LYS A 226 21.17 12.53 -10.44
N ASN A 227 21.33 11.33 -9.89
CA ASN A 227 22.53 10.51 -10.10
C ASN A 227 22.64 10.03 -11.56
N GLU A 228 21.53 9.77 -12.24
CA GLU A 228 21.50 9.49 -13.68
C GLU A 228 21.86 10.71 -14.52
N LEU A 229 21.36 11.90 -14.16
CA LEU A 229 21.76 13.17 -14.79
C LEU A 229 23.28 13.37 -14.67
N LEU A 230 23.86 13.23 -13.47
CA LEU A 230 25.29 13.46 -13.25
C LEU A 230 26.14 12.46 -14.05
N LYS A 231 25.74 11.17 -14.13
CA LYS A 231 26.37 10.17 -15.02
C LYS A 231 26.27 10.57 -16.50
N SER A 232 25.10 11.02 -16.95
CA SER A 232 24.85 11.45 -18.34
C SER A 232 25.73 12.65 -18.72
N ILE A 233 25.72 13.69 -17.87
CA ILE A 233 26.58 14.87 -17.99
C ILE A 233 28.06 14.46 -18.08
N SER A 234 28.55 13.63 -17.17
CA SER A 234 29.95 13.17 -17.18
C SER A 234 30.30 12.39 -18.45
N SER A 235 29.37 11.58 -18.97
CA SER A 235 29.55 10.84 -20.23
C SER A 235 29.57 11.75 -21.47
N LEU A 236 28.86 12.86 -21.45
CA LEU A 236 28.85 13.88 -22.52
C LEU A 236 30.11 14.77 -22.44
N ILE A 237 30.53 15.16 -21.24
CA ILE A 237 31.75 15.94 -21.00
C ILE A 237 33.00 15.21 -21.52
N ILE A 238 33.15 13.90 -21.23
CA ILE A 238 34.26 13.05 -21.72
C ILE A 238 34.22 12.81 -23.25
N LYS A 239 33.13 13.20 -23.92
CA LYS A 239 32.95 13.20 -25.38
C LYS A 239 33.01 14.61 -25.99
N ASN A 240 33.48 15.60 -25.22
CA ASN A 240 33.57 17.02 -25.60
C ASN A 240 32.21 17.62 -26.05
N LYS A 241 31.11 17.18 -25.39
CA LYS A 241 29.71 17.58 -25.67
C LYS A 241 29.14 18.43 -24.52
N ALA A 242 29.84 19.49 -24.14
CA ALA A 242 29.43 20.39 -23.05
C ALA A 242 28.04 21.04 -23.29
N ALA A 243 27.71 21.36 -24.55
CA ALA A 243 26.40 21.92 -24.92
C ALA A 243 25.24 20.94 -24.65
N ASP A 244 25.36 19.69 -25.10
CA ASP A 244 24.37 18.63 -24.86
C ASP A 244 24.18 18.37 -23.35
N ALA A 245 25.26 18.47 -22.57
CA ALA A 245 25.25 18.30 -21.13
C ALA A 245 24.53 19.47 -20.42
N LEU A 246 24.72 20.71 -20.89
CA LEU A 246 23.98 21.88 -20.39
C LEU A 246 22.48 21.82 -20.75
N ALA A 247 22.13 21.33 -21.94
CA ALA A 247 20.74 21.05 -22.29
C ALA A 247 20.13 20.02 -21.33
N SER A 248 20.80 18.88 -21.12
CA SER A 248 20.37 17.83 -20.19
C SER A 248 20.14 18.34 -18.76
N TYR A 249 20.99 19.25 -18.28
CA TYR A 249 20.82 19.91 -16.98
C TYR A 249 19.57 20.80 -16.92
N ASN A 250 19.34 21.60 -17.97
CA ASN A 250 18.18 22.50 -18.03
C ASN A 250 16.86 21.73 -18.16
N ASP A 251 16.84 20.63 -18.90
CA ASP A 251 15.68 19.73 -19.02
C ASP A 251 15.34 19.10 -17.66
N PHE A 252 16.35 18.59 -16.93
CA PHE A 252 16.16 18.10 -15.56
C PHE A 252 15.62 19.18 -14.62
N LYS A 253 16.20 20.38 -14.65
CA LYS A 253 15.74 21.50 -13.81
C LYS A 253 14.30 21.91 -14.13
N THR A 254 13.89 21.83 -15.40
CA THR A 254 12.52 22.10 -15.82
C THR A 254 11.56 21.01 -15.33
N LYS A 255 11.96 19.73 -15.44
CA LYS A 255 11.17 18.57 -14.95
C LYS A 255 10.95 18.59 -13.44
N TYR A 256 11.95 19.02 -12.66
CA TYR A 256 11.92 19.01 -11.18
C TYR A 256 11.86 20.41 -10.57
N ALA A 257 11.19 21.36 -11.24
CA ALA A 257 11.13 22.77 -10.83
C ALA A 257 10.47 23.03 -9.45
N THR A 258 9.75 22.06 -8.89
CA THR A 258 9.15 22.13 -7.54
C THR A 258 10.09 21.69 -6.41
N GLU A 259 11.21 21.02 -6.74
CA GLU A 259 12.18 20.52 -5.76
C GLU A 259 13.41 21.44 -5.66
N LYS A 260 14.12 21.37 -4.53
CA LYS A 260 15.30 22.21 -4.30
C LYS A 260 16.51 21.69 -5.07
N THR A 261 16.75 22.27 -6.25
CA THR A 261 17.91 21.98 -7.12
C THR A 261 19.15 22.82 -6.79
N ASP A 262 19.21 23.45 -5.62
CA ASP A 262 20.29 24.41 -5.29
C ASP A 262 21.66 23.71 -5.14
N ASP A 263 21.66 22.47 -4.68
CA ASP A 263 22.86 21.65 -4.50
C ASP A 263 23.57 21.36 -5.84
N ILE A 264 22.81 21.04 -6.88
CA ILE A 264 23.33 20.86 -8.26
C ILE A 264 23.57 22.18 -9.00
N GLY A 265 23.30 23.35 -8.38
CA GLY A 265 23.50 24.66 -9.01
C GLY A 265 24.92 24.89 -9.53
N ILE A 266 25.94 24.38 -8.82
CA ILE A 266 27.35 24.47 -9.22
C ILE A 266 27.66 23.74 -10.54
N VAL A 267 26.89 22.69 -10.88
CA VAL A 267 27.06 21.92 -12.12
C VAL A 267 26.77 22.79 -13.35
N LYS A 268 25.82 23.72 -13.25
CA LYS A 268 25.52 24.68 -14.32
C LYS A 268 26.72 25.58 -14.63
N ASN A 269 27.34 26.14 -13.59
CA ASN A 269 28.49 27.05 -13.73
C ASN A 269 29.69 26.33 -14.36
N ILE A 270 29.90 25.06 -14.00
CA ILE A 270 30.92 24.19 -14.62
C ILE A 270 30.62 24.01 -16.10
N LEU A 271 29.38 23.64 -16.45
CA LEU A 271 28.96 23.41 -17.83
C LEU A 271 29.08 24.66 -18.71
N GLU A 272 28.63 25.81 -18.24
CA GLU A 272 28.76 27.09 -18.97
C GLU A 272 30.23 27.51 -19.13
N THR A 273 31.10 27.20 -18.18
CA THR A 273 32.54 27.48 -18.26
C THR A 273 33.25 26.58 -19.26
N ILE A 274 32.99 25.26 -19.23
CA ILE A 274 33.63 24.29 -20.15
C ILE A 274 32.96 24.21 -21.53
N GLN A 275 31.81 24.86 -21.74
CA GLN A 275 31.23 25.08 -23.06
C GLN A 275 31.95 26.20 -23.82
N ALA A 276 32.54 27.18 -23.11
CA ALA A 276 33.26 28.31 -23.70
C ALA A 276 34.69 28.48 -23.13
N PRO A 277 35.53 27.43 -23.13
CA PRO A 277 36.86 27.46 -22.49
C PRO A 277 37.79 28.47 -23.17
N ASP A 278 37.60 28.65 -24.48
CA ASP A 278 38.29 29.60 -25.35
C ASP A 278 38.31 31.04 -24.80
N LYS A 279 37.21 31.48 -24.16
CA LYS A 279 37.13 32.79 -23.50
C LYS A 279 38.21 32.95 -22.42
N TYR A 280 38.34 31.96 -21.55
CA TYR A 280 39.28 31.95 -20.42
C TYR A 280 40.71 31.77 -20.89
N ILE A 281 40.93 30.94 -21.92
CA ILE A 281 42.24 30.75 -22.55
C ILE A 281 42.71 32.05 -23.20
N LEU A 282 41.85 32.75 -23.95
CA LEU A 282 42.16 34.07 -24.52
C LEU A 282 42.47 35.11 -23.44
N GLU A 283 41.73 35.13 -22.32
CA GLU A 283 41.97 36.06 -21.21
C GLU A 283 43.30 35.79 -20.50
N SER A 284 43.67 34.52 -20.30
CA SER A 284 44.99 34.13 -19.81
C SER A 284 46.10 34.52 -20.81
N CYS A 285 45.91 34.31 -22.11
CA CYS A 285 46.85 34.73 -23.14
C CYS A 285 46.96 36.27 -23.27
N ARG A 286 45.89 37.05 -23.01
CA ARG A 286 45.93 38.53 -22.97
C ARG A 286 46.82 39.04 -21.84
N SER A 287 46.89 38.30 -20.73
CA SER A 287 47.78 38.59 -19.59
C SER A 287 49.26 38.29 -19.88
N ASP A 288 49.56 37.63 -21.00
CA ASP A 288 50.86 37.06 -21.35
C ASP A 288 51.40 37.56 -22.71
N ILE A 289 50.91 38.69 -23.22
CA ILE A 289 51.49 39.38 -24.39
C ILE A 289 52.98 39.65 -24.13
N GLY A 290 53.83 39.35 -25.13
CA GLY A 290 55.29 39.38 -25.03
C GLY A 290 55.93 38.14 -24.39
N LYS A 291 55.15 37.16 -23.91
CA LYS A 291 55.66 35.87 -23.41
C LYS A 291 55.51 34.76 -24.44
N LYS A 292 56.24 33.65 -24.23
CA LYS A 292 56.22 32.48 -25.10
C LYS A 292 55.14 31.46 -24.70
N ILE A 293 54.51 30.86 -25.71
CA ILE A 293 53.54 29.77 -25.60
C ILE A 293 53.94 28.62 -26.52
N ILE A 294 53.40 27.42 -26.27
CA ILE A 294 53.56 26.26 -27.15
C ILE A 294 52.37 26.19 -28.11
N ALA A 295 52.62 26.37 -29.40
CA ALA A 295 51.58 26.41 -30.43
C ALA A 295 52.08 25.91 -31.79
N LYS A 296 51.13 25.57 -32.66
CA LYS A 296 51.36 25.13 -34.04
C LYS A 296 51.16 26.30 -35.00
N THR A 297 52.23 26.65 -35.73
CA THR A 297 52.14 27.51 -36.91
C THR A 297 52.00 26.63 -38.15
N ASP A 298 53.11 26.13 -38.67
CA ASP A 298 53.24 25.49 -39.99
C ASP A 298 53.93 24.11 -39.90
N GLY A 299 53.68 23.34 -38.83
CA GLY A 299 54.32 22.03 -38.63
C GLY A 299 54.03 21.38 -37.27
N PRO A 300 55.05 20.94 -36.51
CA PRO A 300 54.88 20.48 -35.13
C PRO A 300 54.54 21.66 -34.19
N TYR A 301 54.32 21.36 -32.91
CA TYR A 301 54.26 22.39 -31.88
C TYR A 301 55.65 23.00 -31.63
N GLU A 302 55.71 24.32 -31.52
CA GLU A 302 56.94 25.10 -31.32
C GLU A 302 56.70 26.24 -30.31
N SER A 303 57.78 26.85 -29.81
CA SER A 303 57.72 27.94 -28.83
C SER A 303 57.71 29.30 -29.52
N VAL A 304 56.56 29.97 -29.50
CA VAL A 304 56.31 31.26 -30.19
C VAL A 304 55.89 32.35 -29.22
N GLU A 305 56.23 33.60 -29.50
CA GLU A 305 55.92 34.75 -28.64
C GLU A 305 54.55 35.35 -28.99
N ILE A 306 53.69 35.63 -28.00
CA ILE A 306 52.43 36.35 -28.24
C ILE A 306 52.73 37.81 -28.61
N SER A 307 52.46 38.18 -29.86
CA SER A 307 52.57 39.56 -30.35
C SER A 307 51.42 40.43 -29.82
N ARG A 308 50.19 39.93 -30.00
CA ARG A 308 48.93 40.60 -29.62
C ARG A 308 47.77 39.61 -29.73
N ILE A 309 46.62 39.99 -29.18
CA ILE A 309 45.35 39.27 -29.37
C ILE A 309 44.35 40.26 -29.93
N LYS A 310 43.69 39.90 -31.02
CA LYS A 310 42.67 40.73 -31.66
C LYS A 310 41.49 39.83 -32.04
N ASP A 311 40.30 40.27 -31.67
CA ASP A 311 39.08 39.48 -31.79
C ASP A 311 39.32 38.13 -31.03
N ASP A 312 38.87 36.99 -31.56
CA ASP A 312 39.12 35.66 -30.98
C ASP A 312 40.42 34.99 -31.48
N ASN A 313 41.39 35.80 -31.94
CA ASN A 313 42.58 35.31 -32.65
C ASN A 313 43.88 35.78 -31.99
N ILE A 314 44.83 34.86 -31.87
CA ILE A 314 46.14 35.13 -31.29
C ILE A 314 47.13 35.36 -32.44
N TYR A 315 47.88 36.44 -32.35
CA TYR A 315 48.93 36.78 -33.30
C TYR A 315 50.28 36.53 -32.61
N VAL A 316 51.11 35.70 -33.22
CA VAL A 316 52.40 35.25 -32.65
C VAL A 316 53.57 35.67 -33.52
N LYS A 317 54.70 36.01 -32.90
CA LYS A 317 55.96 36.28 -33.60
C LYS A 317 56.73 34.98 -33.80
N LYS A 318 57.17 34.75 -35.04
CA LYS A 318 58.03 33.63 -35.44
C LYS A 318 59.27 34.16 -36.18
N ALA A 319 60.44 33.60 -35.85
CA ALA A 319 61.67 33.86 -36.59
C ALA A 319 61.69 33.06 -37.89
N MET A 320 62.00 33.74 -39.00
CA MET A 320 62.06 33.22 -40.37
C MET A 320 63.42 33.64 -40.94
N GLY A 321 64.45 32.85 -40.65
CA GLY A 321 65.84 33.25 -40.88
C GLY A 321 66.21 34.44 -39.98
N THR A 322 66.60 35.56 -40.59
CA THR A 322 66.91 36.82 -39.89
C THR A 322 65.69 37.74 -39.69
N ALA A 323 64.55 37.43 -40.31
CA ALA A 323 63.32 38.21 -40.19
C ALA A 323 62.41 37.68 -39.08
N THR A 324 61.56 38.55 -38.52
CA THR A 324 60.46 38.15 -37.62
C THR A 324 59.13 38.43 -38.31
N MET A 325 58.30 37.40 -38.46
CA MET A 325 56.94 37.54 -39.00
C MET A 325 55.90 37.45 -37.89
N GLU A 326 54.79 38.17 -38.04
CA GLU A 326 53.59 37.98 -37.21
C GLU A 326 52.61 37.04 -37.92
N THR A 327 52.39 35.84 -37.37
CA THR A 327 51.47 34.83 -37.90
C THR A 327 50.20 34.77 -37.05
N LYS A 328 49.05 34.68 -37.70
CA LYS A 328 47.75 34.47 -37.04
C LYS A 328 47.55 32.98 -36.74
N ILE A 329 47.27 32.63 -35.48
CA ILE A 329 46.90 31.28 -35.06
C ILE A 329 45.53 31.25 -34.36
N SER A 330 44.87 30.10 -34.42
CA SER A 330 43.62 29.81 -33.72
C SER A 330 43.87 29.10 -32.39
N LEU A 331 42.86 29.05 -31.51
CA LEU A 331 42.94 28.32 -30.24
C LEU A 331 43.06 26.80 -30.43
N ALA A 332 42.57 26.27 -31.57
CA ALA A 332 42.80 24.89 -31.97
C ALA A 332 44.30 24.56 -32.16
N ASN A 333 45.15 25.55 -32.46
CA ASN A 333 46.58 25.38 -32.65
C ASN A 333 47.42 25.51 -31.37
N ILE A 334 46.84 25.90 -30.22
CA ILE A 334 47.55 25.85 -28.93
C ILE A 334 47.71 24.38 -28.51
N SER A 335 48.86 23.99 -27.97
CA SER A 335 49.04 22.61 -27.50
C SER A 335 48.13 22.29 -26.29
N PRO A 336 47.67 21.04 -26.13
CA PRO A 336 46.83 20.63 -24.99
C PRO A 336 47.40 21.02 -23.62
N GLU A 337 48.71 20.93 -23.43
CA GLU A 337 49.42 21.27 -22.20
C GLU A 337 49.42 22.78 -21.93
N GLU A 338 49.60 23.60 -22.97
CA GLU A 338 49.45 25.04 -22.86
C GLU A 338 47.97 25.42 -22.62
N LYS A 339 46.97 24.72 -23.19
CA LYS A 339 45.56 24.92 -22.82
C LYS A 339 45.29 24.61 -21.33
N VAL A 340 45.83 23.51 -20.81
CA VAL A 340 45.78 23.17 -19.38
C VAL A 340 46.43 24.26 -18.52
N LYS A 341 47.58 24.79 -18.93
CA LYS A 341 48.24 25.94 -18.28
C LYS A 341 47.40 27.23 -18.33
N ARG A 342 46.67 27.48 -19.42
CA ARG A 342 45.80 28.65 -19.65
C ARG A 342 44.41 28.57 -18.99
N SER A 343 44.10 27.45 -18.32
CA SER A 343 42.87 27.31 -17.54
C SER A 343 42.89 28.04 -16.19
N ASP A 344 43.93 28.82 -15.88
CA ASP A 344 44.11 29.50 -14.58
C ASP A 344 43.00 30.51 -14.22
N LYS A 345 42.26 31.01 -15.22
CA LYS A 345 41.13 31.94 -15.05
C LYS A 345 39.78 31.26 -14.79
N MET A 346 39.70 29.94 -14.91
CA MET A 346 38.51 29.17 -14.54
C MET A 346 38.45 29.00 -13.01
N ASP A 347 37.25 28.87 -12.44
CA ASP A 347 37.12 28.47 -11.04
C ASP A 347 37.69 27.06 -10.81
N LYS A 348 37.99 26.71 -9.55
CA LYS A 348 38.67 25.46 -9.21
C LYS A 348 37.92 24.21 -9.73
N ALA A 349 36.59 24.18 -9.70
CA ALA A 349 35.80 23.02 -10.10
C ALA A 349 35.71 22.91 -11.63
N SER A 350 35.44 24.02 -12.31
CA SER A 350 35.47 24.06 -13.79
C SER A 350 36.84 23.71 -14.34
N ARG A 351 37.90 24.21 -13.69
CA ARG A 351 39.30 23.92 -14.05
C ARG A 351 39.62 22.43 -13.90
N ALA A 352 39.25 21.82 -12.78
CA ALA A 352 39.45 20.38 -12.54
C ALA A 352 38.81 19.54 -13.65
N VAL A 353 37.55 19.83 -14.00
CA VAL A 353 36.82 19.13 -15.07
C VAL A 353 37.46 19.37 -16.45
N PHE A 354 37.82 20.62 -16.77
CA PHE A 354 38.47 20.95 -18.04
C PHE A 354 39.81 20.22 -18.23
N VAL A 355 40.69 20.26 -17.21
CA VAL A 355 41.99 19.57 -17.26
C VAL A 355 41.79 18.06 -17.36
N ALA A 356 40.84 17.48 -16.61
CA ALA A 356 40.55 16.05 -16.71
C ALA A 356 40.08 15.62 -18.10
N VAL A 357 39.29 16.43 -18.81
CA VAL A 357 38.90 16.16 -20.21
C VAL A 357 40.12 16.21 -21.14
N ILE A 358 40.95 17.24 -21.06
CA ILE A 358 42.12 17.39 -21.94
C ILE A 358 43.14 16.26 -21.72
N GLU A 359 43.45 15.90 -20.46
CA GLU A 359 44.33 14.76 -20.17
C GLU A 359 43.69 13.42 -20.62
N THR A 360 42.36 13.29 -20.60
CA THR A 360 41.63 12.11 -21.14
C THR A 360 41.69 12.04 -22.68
N GLU A 361 41.66 13.17 -23.38
CA GLU A 361 41.88 13.26 -24.83
C GLU A 361 43.32 12.93 -25.23
N LEU A 362 44.30 13.31 -24.39
CA LEU A 362 45.72 12.93 -24.54
C LEU A 362 46.01 11.44 -24.24
N GLY A 363 45.13 10.76 -23.49
CA GLY A 363 45.37 9.40 -22.99
C GLY A 363 46.16 9.33 -21.68
N ASN A 364 46.37 10.47 -21.01
CA ASN A 364 47.08 10.61 -19.73
C ASN A 364 46.13 10.34 -18.54
N TYR A 365 45.53 9.15 -18.49
CA TYR A 365 44.45 8.86 -17.52
C TYR A 365 44.84 9.10 -16.05
N ASP A 366 46.10 8.84 -15.66
CA ASP A 366 46.60 9.11 -14.31
C ASP A 366 46.65 10.61 -13.96
N ASN A 367 46.83 11.49 -14.95
CA ASN A 367 46.74 12.94 -14.75
C ASN A 367 45.28 13.39 -14.71
N ALA A 368 44.44 12.80 -15.57
CA ALA A 368 43.01 13.09 -15.60
C ALA A 368 42.31 12.72 -14.28
N GLU A 369 42.70 11.63 -13.63
CA GLU A 369 42.24 11.27 -12.29
C GLU A 369 42.73 12.26 -11.22
N LYS A 370 44.03 12.58 -11.19
CA LYS A 370 44.62 13.53 -10.22
C LYS A 370 44.04 14.95 -10.34
N ALA A 371 43.69 15.38 -11.56
CA ALA A 371 43.08 16.68 -11.81
C ALA A 371 41.69 16.84 -11.12
N LEU A 372 41.05 15.73 -10.75
CA LEU A 372 39.74 15.72 -10.10
C LEU A 372 39.81 15.70 -8.56
N GLU A 373 40.99 15.58 -7.95
CA GLU A 373 41.16 15.53 -6.49
C GLU A 373 41.20 16.94 -5.83
N PRO A 374 40.33 17.27 -4.86
CA PRO A 374 39.05 16.63 -4.53
C PRO A 374 37.83 17.59 -4.61
N ASN A 375 36.65 16.97 -4.56
CA ASN A 375 35.32 17.53 -4.23
C ASN A 375 34.67 18.49 -5.24
N GLY A 376 34.09 17.91 -6.30
CA GLY A 376 32.99 18.50 -7.08
C GLY A 376 31.91 17.45 -7.40
N LEU A 377 30.67 17.85 -7.68
CA LEU A 377 29.55 16.91 -7.92
C LEU A 377 29.71 16.02 -9.16
N LEU A 378 30.61 16.37 -10.08
CA LEU A 378 30.96 15.55 -11.25
C LEU A 378 32.22 14.70 -11.04
N THR A 379 33.02 14.97 -10.00
CA THR A 379 34.33 14.34 -9.74
C THR A 379 34.26 12.82 -9.70
N GLU A 380 33.32 12.27 -8.93
CA GLU A 380 33.17 10.83 -8.75
C GLU A 380 32.80 10.14 -10.07
N HIS A 381 31.75 10.63 -10.74
CA HIS A 381 31.26 10.07 -12.00
C HIS A 381 32.26 10.21 -13.16
N LEU A 382 33.01 11.32 -13.22
CA LEU A 382 34.10 11.49 -14.19
C LEU A 382 35.26 10.52 -13.89
N SER A 383 35.68 10.38 -12.62
CA SER A 383 36.76 9.46 -12.24
C SER A 383 36.43 8.01 -12.59
N VAL A 384 35.19 7.56 -12.38
CA VAL A 384 34.74 6.21 -12.80
C VAL A 384 34.85 6.04 -14.31
N LEU A 385 34.31 6.96 -15.11
CA LEU A 385 34.36 6.88 -16.58
C LEU A 385 35.80 6.97 -17.14
N ILE A 386 36.69 7.72 -16.48
CA ILE A 386 38.12 7.78 -16.81
C ILE A 386 38.80 6.43 -16.55
N LYS A 387 38.53 5.81 -15.39
CA LYS A 387 39.05 4.48 -15.02
C LYS A 387 38.54 3.38 -15.95
N GLU A 388 37.25 3.41 -16.30
CA GLU A 388 36.66 2.50 -17.29
C GLU A 388 37.33 2.62 -18.65
N ARG A 389 37.54 3.85 -19.14
CA ARG A 389 38.19 4.12 -20.44
C ARG A 389 39.68 3.79 -20.45
N LYS A 390 40.39 4.03 -19.33
CA LYS A 390 41.76 3.58 -19.10
C LYS A 390 41.84 2.05 -19.24
N LYS A 391 41.00 1.34 -18.49
CA LYS A 391 40.94 -0.12 -18.51
C LYS A 391 40.57 -0.66 -19.90
N GLU A 392 39.58 -0.08 -20.59
CA GLU A 392 39.20 -0.49 -21.94
C GLU A 392 40.39 -0.45 -22.92
N ILE A 393 41.28 0.54 -22.75
CA ILE A 393 42.47 0.71 -23.58
C ILE A 393 43.62 -0.21 -23.14
N GLU A 394 43.75 -0.50 -21.85
CA GLU A 394 44.69 -1.50 -21.31
C GLU A 394 44.30 -2.92 -21.74
N ASP A 395 43.01 -3.29 -21.61
CA ASP A 395 42.43 -4.56 -22.08
C ASP A 395 42.61 -4.72 -23.60
N LYS A 396 42.40 -3.66 -24.39
CA LYS A 396 42.67 -3.66 -25.84
C LYS A 396 44.15 -3.85 -26.17
N LYS A 397 45.05 -3.12 -25.50
CA LYS A 397 46.51 -3.29 -25.69
C LYS A 397 46.95 -4.70 -25.32
N ALA A 398 46.39 -5.28 -24.26
CA ALA A 398 46.65 -6.66 -23.86
C ALA A 398 46.08 -7.67 -24.88
N ALA A 399 44.91 -7.42 -25.45
CA ALA A 399 44.33 -8.26 -26.50
C ALA A 399 45.14 -8.21 -27.80
N ASP A 400 45.59 -7.03 -28.24
CA ASP A 400 46.44 -6.86 -29.43
C ASP A 400 47.86 -7.42 -29.21
N ALA A 401 48.42 -7.32 -28.00
CA ALA A 401 49.72 -7.93 -27.66
C ALA A 401 49.66 -9.47 -27.57
N ASN A 402 48.54 -10.03 -27.10
CA ASN A 402 48.30 -11.48 -27.07
C ASN A 402 47.74 -12.04 -28.39
N ARG A 403 47.44 -11.17 -29.38
CA ARG A 403 47.02 -11.60 -30.71
C ARG A 403 48.19 -12.34 -31.35
N PRO A 404 48.06 -13.64 -31.65
CA PRO A 404 49.19 -14.42 -32.15
C PRO A 404 49.69 -13.81 -33.46
N ILE A 405 50.99 -13.51 -33.50
CA ILE A 405 51.68 -13.10 -34.74
C ILE A 405 51.68 -14.32 -35.66
N ALA A 406 50.60 -14.47 -36.42
CA ALA A 406 50.52 -15.43 -37.49
C ALA A 406 51.65 -15.12 -38.47
N LYS A 407 52.63 -16.03 -38.55
CA LYS A 407 53.55 -16.05 -39.68
C LYS A 407 52.68 -16.12 -40.94
N GLU A 408 52.95 -15.26 -41.92
CA GLU A 408 52.31 -15.37 -43.23
C GLU A 408 52.89 -16.58 -43.98
N ASP A 409 52.47 -17.77 -43.54
CA ASP A 409 52.72 -19.02 -44.23
C ASP A 409 51.86 -19.01 -45.51
N SER A 410 52.51 -19.07 -46.67
CA SER A 410 51.94 -18.68 -47.97
C SER A 410 51.01 -19.74 -48.59
N THR A 411 50.23 -20.40 -47.74
CA THR A 411 49.16 -21.31 -48.14
C THR A 411 47.94 -20.52 -48.67
N PRO A 412 47.18 -21.06 -49.64
CA PRO A 412 46.01 -20.38 -50.16
C PRO A 412 45.00 -20.10 -49.06
N LYS A 413 44.46 -18.88 -49.01
CA LYS A 413 43.44 -18.48 -48.03
C LYS A 413 42.19 -19.36 -48.19
N GLU A 414 42.10 -20.40 -47.36
CA GLU A 414 40.85 -21.13 -47.17
C GLU A 414 39.82 -20.15 -46.60
N PHE A 415 38.86 -19.77 -47.43
CA PHE A 415 37.78 -18.90 -47.00
C PHE A 415 36.98 -19.65 -45.93
N VAL A 416 37.02 -19.16 -44.69
CA VAL A 416 36.02 -19.52 -43.67
C VAL A 416 34.70 -18.84 -44.07
N VAL A 417 34.04 -19.43 -45.06
CA VAL A 417 32.70 -19.04 -45.48
C VAL A 417 31.75 -19.47 -44.37
N GLY A 418 31.37 -18.52 -43.49
CA GLY A 418 30.09 -18.61 -42.81
C GLY A 418 29.03 -18.76 -43.90
N PRO A 419 28.34 -19.91 -44.01
CA PRO A 419 27.87 -20.39 -45.31
C PRO A 419 26.87 -19.42 -45.94
N GLN A 420 27.26 -18.81 -47.07
CA GLN A 420 26.44 -17.91 -47.91
C GLN A 420 25.24 -18.61 -48.57
N HIS A 421 24.85 -19.76 -48.02
CA HIS A 421 24.03 -20.79 -48.63
C HIS A 421 22.87 -21.27 -47.75
N ILE A 422 22.76 -20.80 -46.50
CA ILE A 422 21.55 -20.98 -45.69
C ILE A 422 20.96 -19.60 -45.39
N ASN A 423 19.69 -19.41 -45.75
CA ASN A 423 18.93 -18.23 -45.40
C ASN A 423 17.74 -18.62 -44.51
N ILE A 424 17.74 -18.10 -43.28
CA ILE A 424 16.72 -18.32 -42.25
C ILE A 424 15.81 -17.10 -42.19
N LYS A 425 14.57 -17.27 -42.64
CA LYS A 425 13.48 -16.34 -42.35
C LYS A 425 12.71 -16.87 -41.14
N ALA A 426 12.29 -15.96 -40.27
CA ALA A 426 11.42 -16.30 -39.15
C ALA A 426 10.42 -15.17 -38.93
N ASP A 427 9.15 -15.53 -38.74
CA ASP A 427 8.02 -14.63 -38.53
C ASP A 427 7.19 -15.15 -37.35
N ALA A 428 6.76 -14.25 -36.47
CA ALA A 428 6.18 -14.61 -35.18
C ALA A 428 4.82 -13.92 -35.00
N ASN A 429 3.76 -14.72 -35.07
CA ASN A 429 2.40 -14.25 -34.83
C ASN A 429 1.99 -14.56 -33.39
N THR A 430 1.62 -13.54 -32.62
CA THR A 430 1.16 -13.67 -31.23
C THR A 430 -0.30 -13.26 -31.13
N LYS A 431 -1.13 -14.12 -30.51
CA LYS A 431 -2.54 -13.84 -30.23
C LYS A 431 -2.75 -13.76 -28.73
N ASN A 432 -3.08 -12.56 -28.26
CA ASN A 432 -3.39 -12.30 -26.86
C ASN A 432 -4.89 -12.53 -26.60
N THR A 433 -5.22 -13.24 -25.53
CA THR A 433 -6.57 -13.45 -25.01
C THR A 433 -6.60 -13.09 -23.53
N SER A 434 -7.36 -12.06 -23.16
CA SER A 434 -7.54 -11.65 -21.77
C SER A 434 -8.50 -12.57 -21.03
N ARG A 435 -8.17 -12.96 -19.80
CA ARG A 435 -9.01 -13.73 -18.88
C ARG A 435 -9.07 -13.04 -17.53
N GLU A 436 -10.23 -12.54 -17.18
CA GLU A 436 -10.53 -12.04 -15.83
C GLU A 436 -10.95 -13.19 -14.91
N THR A 437 -10.72 -13.06 -13.60
CA THR A 437 -11.21 -13.99 -12.58
C THR A 437 -12.16 -13.31 -11.60
N LEU A 438 -12.82 -14.13 -10.77
CA LEU A 438 -13.77 -13.68 -9.73
C LEU A 438 -13.17 -12.73 -8.67
N LEU A 439 -11.84 -12.52 -8.68
CA LEU A 439 -11.12 -11.59 -7.80
C LEU A 439 -10.69 -10.29 -8.51
N GLY A 440 -11.03 -10.10 -9.79
CA GLY A 440 -10.61 -8.94 -10.59
C GLY A 440 -9.19 -9.04 -11.18
N ASP A 441 -8.47 -10.15 -10.96
CA ASP A 441 -7.20 -10.39 -11.63
C ASP A 441 -7.41 -10.62 -13.14
N ILE A 442 -6.81 -9.75 -13.96
CA ILE A 442 -6.77 -9.85 -15.42
C ILE A 442 -5.45 -10.52 -15.84
N TYR A 443 -5.58 -11.77 -16.30
CA TYR A 443 -4.49 -12.56 -16.87
C TYR A 443 -4.48 -12.44 -18.39
N MET A 444 -3.29 -12.50 -18.99
CA MET A 444 -3.10 -12.54 -20.43
C MET A 444 -2.60 -13.92 -20.83
N LEU A 445 -3.42 -14.65 -21.56
CA LEU A 445 -3.00 -15.85 -22.29
C LEU A 445 -2.47 -15.42 -23.66
N GLN A 446 -1.27 -15.84 -24.01
CA GLN A 446 -0.63 -15.50 -25.27
C GLN A 446 -0.29 -16.77 -26.05
N ASP A 447 -1.06 -17.04 -27.11
CA ASP A 447 -0.74 -18.08 -28.09
C ASP A 447 0.36 -17.54 -29.03
N ILE A 448 1.43 -18.30 -29.24
CA ILE A 448 2.58 -17.91 -30.07
C ILE A 448 2.75 -18.92 -31.20
N VAL A 449 2.80 -18.45 -32.44
CA VAL A 449 3.12 -19.26 -33.63
C VAL A 449 4.33 -18.65 -34.33
N LEU A 450 5.49 -19.27 -34.15
CA LEU A 450 6.75 -18.91 -34.79
C LEU A 450 6.93 -19.77 -36.05
N LYS A 451 6.84 -19.14 -37.22
CA LYS A 451 7.11 -19.77 -38.51
C LYS A 451 8.56 -19.56 -38.89
N VAL A 452 9.26 -20.64 -39.24
CA VAL A 452 10.67 -20.61 -39.62
C VAL A 452 10.85 -21.28 -40.98
N SER A 453 11.25 -20.49 -41.99
CA SER A 453 11.58 -20.96 -43.33
C SER A 453 13.10 -21.00 -43.50
N VAL A 454 13.66 -22.20 -43.63
CA VAL A 454 15.10 -22.43 -43.86
C VAL A 454 15.31 -22.82 -45.32
N SER A 455 16.02 -21.98 -46.07
CA SER A 455 16.24 -22.17 -47.51
C SER A 455 17.71 -22.37 -47.84
N SER A 456 18.00 -23.35 -48.71
CA SER A 456 19.37 -23.67 -49.16
C SER A 456 19.66 -23.12 -50.56
N SER A 457 20.71 -22.29 -50.71
CA SER A 457 21.25 -21.92 -52.02
C SER A 457 22.56 -22.66 -52.37
N ALA A 458 22.97 -23.65 -51.56
CA ALA A 458 24.20 -24.40 -51.80
C ALA A 458 24.16 -25.19 -53.12
N PRO A 459 25.34 -25.47 -53.71
CA PRO A 459 25.46 -26.38 -54.85
C PRO A 459 25.27 -27.86 -54.46
N VAL A 460 25.13 -28.19 -53.18
CA VAL A 460 25.06 -29.55 -52.60
C VAL A 460 23.95 -29.66 -51.55
N ASP A 461 23.58 -30.90 -51.20
CA ASP A 461 22.53 -31.17 -50.20
C ASP A 461 23.08 -31.08 -48.76
N PHE A 462 22.36 -30.37 -47.89
CA PHE A 462 22.60 -30.31 -46.45
C PHE A 462 21.92 -31.50 -45.78
N THR A 463 22.64 -32.62 -45.60
CA THR A 463 22.15 -33.80 -44.86
C THR A 463 22.68 -33.83 -43.43
N GLY A 464 21.92 -34.40 -42.48
CA GLY A 464 22.37 -34.72 -41.12
C GLY A 464 22.77 -33.54 -40.24
N ASN A 465 22.38 -32.31 -40.60
CA ASN A 465 22.51 -31.15 -39.73
C ASN A 465 21.36 -31.15 -38.71
N LYS A 466 21.40 -30.28 -37.71
CA LYS A 466 20.29 -30.10 -36.75
C LYS A 466 19.90 -28.64 -36.65
N ILE A 467 18.61 -28.38 -36.53
CA ILE A 467 18.07 -27.07 -36.20
C ILE A 467 17.41 -27.10 -34.83
N GLU A 468 17.67 -26.07 -34.04
CA GLU A 468 17.11 -25.87 -32.71
C GLU A 468 16.46 -24.48 -32.68
N ILE A 469 15.18 -24.42 -32.34
CA ILE A 469 14.34 -23.22 -32.39
C ILE A 469 13.80 -22.96 -30.99
N TYR A 470 14.28 -21.87 -30.39
CA TYR A 470 13.88 -21.40 -29.07
C TYR A 470 12.88 -20.25 -29.22
N VAL A 471 11.72 -20.37 -28.56
CA VAL A 471 10.77 -19.27 -28.36
C VAL A 471 11.06 -18.65 -26.99
N LEU A 472 11.23 -17.34 -26.91
CA LEU A 472 11.72 -16.65 -25.71
C LEU A 472 10.74 -15.56 -25.25
N GLY A 473 10.48 -15.51 -23.95
CA GLY A 473 9.70 -14.46 -23.29
C GLY A 473 10.54 -13.60 -22.35
N GLU A 474 10.12 -12.37 -22.07
CA GLU A 474 10.67 -11.52 -21.02
C GLU A 474 9.73 -11.49 -19.81
N ASN A 475 10.28 -11.68 -18.61
CA ASN A 475 9.54 -11.73 -17.36
C ASN A 475 8.89 -10.35 -17.10
N THR A 476 7.61 -10.35 -16.76
CA THR A 476 6.83 -9.12 -16.59
C THR A 476 7.25 -8.29 -15.36
N ALA A 477 7.94 -8.89 -14.39
CA ALA A 477 8.49 -8.19 -13.22
C ALA A 477 9.87 -7.56 -13.52
N ASP A 478 10.79 -8.31 -14.15
CA ASP A 478 12.10 -7.81 -14.61
C ASP A 478 12.35 -8.21 -16.07
N LYS A 479 12.40 -7.21 -16.95
CA LYS A 479 12.61 -7.38 -18.40
C LYS A 479 13.99 -7.96 -18.76
N HIS A 480 14.95 -7.92 -17.85
CA HIS A 480 16.24 -8.58 -18.05
C HIS A 480 16.19 -10.09 -17.78
N ILE A 481 15.18 -10.60 -17.07
CA ILE A 481 15.00 -12.04 -16.93
C ILE A 481 14.19 -12.54 -18.13
N CYS A 482 14.80 -13.37 -18.97
CA CYS A 482 14.15 -14.07 -20.07
C CYS A 482 13.83 -15.52 -19.69
N GLN A 483 12.70 -16.04 -20.19
CA GLN A 483 12.29 -17.43 -20.04
C GLN A 483 12.25 -18.14 -21.39
N VAL A 484 12.66 -19.40 -21.43
CA VAL A 484 12.49 -20.29 -22.58
C VAL A 484 11.07 -20.83 -22.61
N LEU A 485 10.25 -20.33 -23.55
CA LEU A 485 8.82 -20.66 -23.65
C LEU A 485 8.52 -21.93 -24.46
N ALA A 486 9.44 -22.34 -25.34
CA ALA A 486 9.42 -23.62 -26.06
C ALA A 486 10.79 -23.88 -26.71
N VAL A 487 11.14 -25.17 -26.92
CA VAL A 487 12.34 -25.57 -27.70
C VAL A 487 12.02 -26.72 -28.65
N GLU A 488 11.95 -26.44 -29.96
CA GLU A 488 11.86 -27.47 -31.01
C GLU A 488 13.28 -27.87 -31.45
N LYS A 489 13.61 -29.16 -31.43
CA LYS A 489 14.93 -29.70 -31.81
C LYS A 489 14.73 -30.76 -32.91
N LYS A 490 15.21 -30.50 -34.14
CA LYS A 490 14.86 -31.28 -35.33
C LYS A 490 16.05 -31.51 -36.27
N ASP A 491 16.09 -32.67 -36.93
CA ASP A 491 17.10 -32.94 -37.95
C ASP A 491 16.81 -32.13 -39.24
N LEU A 492 17.81 -31.37 -39.67
CA LEU A 492 17.76 -30.50 -40.85
C LEU A 492 18.37 -31.23 -42.05
N ASN A 493 17.50 -31.83 -42.85
CA ASN A 493 17.82 -32.40 -44.15
C ASN A 493 17.19 -31.51 -45.23
N LEU A 494 18.03 -30.80 -46.00
CA LEU A 494 17.65 -29.86 -47.05
C LEU A 494 18.40 -30.19 -48.34
N LYS A 495 17.68 -30.49 -49.41
CA LYS A 495 18.27 -30.62 -50.75
C LYS A 495 18.70 -29.26 -51.31
N LYS A 496 19.54 -29.31 -52.33
CA LYS A 496 19.92 -28.19 -53.20
C LYS A 496 18.68 -27.42 -53.68
N LYS A 497 18.59 -26.13 -53.35
CA LYS A 497 17.46 -25.22 -53.67
C LYS A 497 16.13 -25.56 -52.99
N GLU A 498 16.11 -26.44 -51.99
CA GLU A 498 14.92 -26.73 -51.18
C GLU A 498 14.71 -25.65 -50.10
N THR A 499 13.47 -25.52 -49.64
CA THR A 499 13.09 -24.74 -48.45
C THR A 499 12.28 -25.64 -47.52
N LEU A 500 12.64 -25.63 -46.24
CA LEU A 500 11.93 -26.33 -45.18
C LEU A 500 11.22 -25.30 -44.31
N ASP A 501 9.90 -25.40 -44.25
CA ASP A 501 9.06 -24.61 -43.36
C ASP A 501 8.75 -25.39 -42.06
N LEU A 502 8.85 -24.69 -40.92
CA LEU A 502 8.65 -25.22 -39.58
C LEU A 502 7.76 -24.26 -38.78
N ASP A 503 6.60 -24.74 -38.31
CA ASP A 503 5.72 -24.00 -37.41
C ASP A 503 5.97 -24.47 -35.97
N VAL A 504 6.63 -23.65 -35.15
CA VAL A 504 6.82 -23.88 -33.70
C VAL A 504 5.74 -23.13 -32.93
N LYS A 505 5.12 -23.81 -31.97
CA LYS A 505 4.05 -23.25 -31.13
C LYS A 505 4.49 -23.18 -29.68
N ALA A 506 4.16 -22.08 -29.02
CA ALA A 506 4.31 -21.90 -27.59
C ALA A 506 3.06 -21.20 -27.02
N ALA A 507 2.87 -21.26 -25.71
CA ALA A 507 1.84 -20.51 -25.01
C ALA A 507 2.40 -19.99 -23.68
N SER A 508 1.93 -18.82 -23.24
CA SER A 508 2.30 -18.25 -21.94
C SER A 508 1.07 -17.66 -21.23
N GLU A 509 1.08 -17.67 -19.90
CA GLU A 509 0.11 -16.99 -19.04
C GLU A 509 0.87 -15.98 -18.17
N PHE A 510 0.56 -14.69 -18.31
CA PHE A 510 1.24 -13.61 -17.57
C PHE A 510 0.26 -12.54 -17.07
N ASN A 511 0.66 -11.77 -16.05
CA ASN A 511 -0.08 -10.61 -15.55
C ASN A 511 0.84 -9.39 -15.47
N LYS A 512 0.42 -8.28 -16.10
CA LYS A 512 1.13 -6.99 -16.11
C LYS A 512 0.46 -5.89 -15.27
N LEU A 513 -0.79 -6.12 -14.85
CA LEU A 513 -1.69 -5.10 -14.32
C LEU A 513 -1.83 -5.15 -12.79
N ASN A 514 -1.62 -6.32 -12.18
CA ASN A 514 -1.54 -6.44 -10.72
C ASN A 514 -0.12 -6.07 -10.22
N VAL A 515 -0.04 -5.66 -8.95
CA VAL A 515 1.19 -5.39 -8.18
C VAL A 515 2.16 -6.57 -8.25
N ASN A 516 1.63 -7.81 -8.13
CA ASN A 516 2.37 -9.04 -8.27
C ASN A 516 2.44 -9.48 -9.74
N LYS A 517 3.23 -8.75 -10.55
CA LYS A 517 3.53 -9.14 -11.94
C LYS A 517 4.21 -10.51 -11.97
N TYR A 518 3.79 -11.38 -12.89
CA TYR A 518 4.36 -12.71 -13.05
C TYR A 518 4.18 -13.25 -14.47
N GLY A 519 4.96 -14.29 -14.80
CA GLY A 519 4.98 -14.90 -16.13
C GLY A 519 5.75 -14.06 -17.14
N ALA A 520 6.03 -14.65 -18.31
CA ALA A 520 6.84 -14.05 -19.35
C ALA A 520 6.03 -13.77 -20.62
N GLU A 521 6.13 -12.56 -21.16
CA GLU A 521 5.53 -12.20 -22.47
C GLU A 521 6.53 -12.48 -23.59
N TYR A 522 6.06 -13.00 -24.73
CA TYR A 522 6.88 -13.23 -25.92
C TYR A 522 7.72 -11.99 -26.27
N CYS A 523 9.05 -12.17 -26.28
CA CYS A 523 10.01 -11.10 -26.51
C CYS A 523 10.94 -11.37 -27.70
N GLY A 524 10.99 -12.62 -28.18
CA GLY A 524 11.76 -12.96 -29.37
C GLY A 524 11.96 -14.45 -29.61
N TYR A 525 12.84 -14.75 -30.56
CA TYR A 525 13.23 -16.09 -30.93
C TYR A 525 14.76 -16.20 -31.02
N PHE A 526 15.25 -17.43 -30.87
CA PHE A 526 16.66 -17.75 -31.06
C PHE A 526 16.76 -19.09 -31.81
N ILE A 527 17.27 -19.05 -33.04
CA ILE A 527 17.34 -20.18 -33.96
C ILE A 527 18.80 -20.50 -34.22
N VAL A 528 19.18 -21.77 -34.07
CA VAL A 528 20.55 -22.25 -34.25
C VAL A 528 20.56 -23.44 -35.20
N ILE A 529 21.53 -23.48 -36.11
CA ILE A 529 21.82 -24.65 -36.93
C ILE A 529 23.22 -25.19 -36.56
N LYS A 530 23.25 -26.48 -36.25
CA LYS A 530 24.43 -27.26 -35.88
C LYS A 530 24.76 -28.26 -36.99
N ASP A 531 26.05 -28.52 -37.21
CA ASP A 531 26.52 -29.54 -38.16
C ASP A 531 26.40 -30.98 -37.61
N LYS A 532 26.88 -31.95 -38.39
CA LYS A 532 26.94 -33.38 -37.99
C LYS A 532 27.75 -33.65 -36.73
N GLY A 533 28.68 -32.77 -36.36
CA GLY A 533 29.47 -32.82 -35.13
C GLY A 533 28.84 -32.05 -33.97
N GLY A 534 27.66 -31.47 -34.15
CA GLY A 534 26.99 -30.62 -33.16
C GLY A 534 27.53 -29.20 -33.07
N LYS A 535 28.48 -28.81 -33.93
CA LYS A 535 29.08 -27.47 -33.92
C LYS A 535 28.13 -26.45 -34.55
N VAL A 536 27.90 -25.35 -33.86
CA VAL A 536 27.10 -24.22 -34.35
C VAL A 536 27.78 -23.59 -35.57
N PHE A 537 27.04 -23.44 -36.68
CA PHE A 537 27.52 -22.75 -37.88
C PHE A 537 26.60 -21.63 -38.39
N ALA A 538 25.34 -21.58 -37.95
CA ALA A 538 24.44 -20.46 -38.20
C ALA A 538 23.57 -20.15 -36.97
N VAL A 539 23.34 -18.86 -36.73
CA VAL A 539 22.50 -18.35 -35.63
C VAL A 539 21.64 -17.22 -36.18
N LYS A 540 20.34 -17.19 -35.82
CA LYS A 540 19.38 -16.16 -36.22
C LYS A 540 18.48 -15.81 -35.04
N THR A 541 18.42 -14.53 -34.69
CA THR A 541 17.58 -13.99 -33.61
C THR A 541 17.09 -12.58 -33.97
N ASN A 542 16.03 -12.11 -33.31
CA ASN A 542 15.55 -10.74 -33.35
C ASN A 542 16.03 -9.88 -32.15
N LYS A 543 16.61 -10.47 -31.08
CA LYS A 543 17.20 -9.76 -29.94
C LYS A 543 18.73 -9.88 -29.97
N ALA A 544 19.42 -8.77 -30.21
CA ALA A 544 20.88 -8.73 -30.35
C ALA A 544 21.69 -9.28 -29.15
N PRO A 545 21.27 -9.14 -27.87
CA PRO A 545 21.99 -9.73 -26.73
C PRO A 545 22.14 -11.26 -26.84
N PHE A 546 21.09 -11.97 -27.27
CA PHE A 546 21.08 -13.43 -27.34
C PHE A 546 22.17 -14.01 -28.25
N GLN A 547 22.59 -13.28 -29.29
CA GLN A 547 23.70 -13.71 -30.16
C GLN A 547 25.01 -13.88 -29.36
N LYS A 548 25.28 -13.02 -28.37
CA LYS A 548 26.43 -13.12 -27.46
C LYS A 548 26.30 -14.25 -26.43
N LEU A 549 25.07 -14.68 -26.15
CA LEU A 549 24.75 -15.70 -25.14
C LEU A 549 24.55 -17.11 -25.73
N THR A 550 24.89 -17.31 -27.02
CA THR A 550 24.70 -18.56 -27.77
C THR A 550 25.11 -19.82 -27.00
N GLU A 551 26.31 -19.86 -26.42
CA GLU A 551 26.81 -21.04 -25.69
C GLU A 551 26.14 -21.29 -24.33
N LYS A 552 25.41 -20.31 -23.80
CA LYS A 552 24.62 -20.43 -22.58
C LYS A 552 23.19 -20.87 -22.90
N ILE A 553 22.52 -20.19 -23.85
CA ILE A 553 21.15 -20.52 -24.28
C ILE A 553 21.04 -21.97 -24.80
N LEU A 554 22.06 -22.47 -25.51
CA LEU A 554 22.10 -23.85 -26.00
C LEU A 554 22.21 -24.94 -24.92
N LYS A 555 22.33 -24.56 -23.64
CA LYS A 555 22.31 -25.47 -22.47
C LYS A 555 20.99 -25.39 -21.69
N MET A 556 20.07 -24.53 -22.13
CA MET A 556 18.77 -24.30 -21.51
C MET A 556 17.72 -25.18 -22.17
N ASP A 557 16.83 -25.75 -21.36
CA ASP A 557 15.62 -26.42 -21.83
C ASP A 557 14.38 -25.53 -21.56
N GLU A 558 13.19 -26.06 -21.83
CA GLU A 558 11.92 -25.35 -21.67
C GLU A 558 11.64 -24.93 -20.21
N SER A 559 10.93 -23.81 -20.03
CA SER A 559 10.65 -23.13 -18.75
C SER A 559 11.86 -22.53 -18.01
N TYR A 560 13.09 -22.73 -18.49
CA TYR A 560 14.33 -22.22 -17.86
C TYR A 560 14.43 -20.69 -17.95
N GLU A 561 14.90 -20.03 -16.89
CA GLU A 561 15.03 -18.56 -16.79
C GLU A 561 16.50 -18.12 -16.73
N PHE A 562 16.81 -16.98 -17.35
CA PHE A 562 18.17 -16.43 -17.44
C PHE A 562 18.22 -14.91 -17.60
N ASP A 563 19.31 -14.27 -17.17
CA ASP A 563 19.55 -12.84 -17.38
C ASP A 563 19.98 -12.53 -18.83
N ASP A 564 19.36 -11.58 -19.53
CA ASP A 564 19.63 -11.27 -20.96
C ASP A 564 20.93 -10.51 -21.22
N ARG A 565 21.62 -10.10 -20.15
CA ARG A 565 22.90 -9.39 -20.15
C ARG A 565 24.06 -10.34 -19.83
N THR A 566 23.89 -11.23 -18.85
CA THR A 566 24.94 -12.19 -18.42
C THR A 566 24.75 -13.60 -18.96
N GLY A 567 23.52 -14.01 -19.24
CA GLY A 567 23.11 -15.37 -19.60
C GLY A 567 23.22 -16.39 -18.48
N GLU A 568 23.30 -15.95 -17.22
CA GLU A 568 23.34 -16.83 -16.05
C GLU A 568 21.94 -17.33 -15.67
N GLU A 569 21.85 -18.54 -15.11
CA GLU A 569 20.59 -19.13 -14.63
C GLU A 569 19.98 -18.26 -13.53
N MET A 570 18.74 -17.83 -13.75
CA MET A 570 17.97 -17.10 -12.75
C MET A 570 16.90 -18.03 -12.18
N LYS A 571 16.83 -18.10 -10.85
CA LYS A 571 15.72 -18.78 -10.16
C LYS A 571 14.64 -17.75 -9.86
N GLY A 572 13.77 -17.54 -10.85
CA GLY A 572 12.57 -16.74 -10.69
C GLY A 572 11.74 -17.17 -9.48
N VAL A 573 11.02 -16.22 -8.88
CA VAL A 573 10.02 -16.55 -7.85
C VAL A 573 8.98 -17.45 -8.51
N PRO A 574 8.77 -18.70 -8.05
CA PRO A 574 7.87 -19.62 -8.72
C PRO A 574 6.46 -19.03 -8.73
N PRO A 575 5.70 -19.16 -9.84
CA PRO A 575 4.38 -18.56 -9.95
C PRO A 575 3.49 -19.04 -8.79
N PRO A 576 2.65 -18.16 -8.23
CA PRO A 576 1.84 -18.48 -7.06
C PRO A 576 1.00 -19.72 -7.35
N ARG A 577 1.27 -20.82 -6.63
CA ARG A 577 0.59 -22.10 -6.84
C ARG A 577 -0.92 -21.88 -6.68
N ARG A 578 -1.67 -22.14 -7.75
CA ARG A 578 -3.14 -22.17 -7.73
C ARG A 578 -3.59 -23.06 -6.56
N ARG A 579 -4.45 -22.50 -5.70
CA ARG A 579 -5.19 -23.23 -4.66
C ARG A 579 -6.55 -23.65 -5.21
#